data_AF-A0A535KYT3-F1
#
_entry.id   AF-A0A535KYT3-F1
#
_cell.length_a   1.000
_cell.length_b   1.000
_cell.length_c   1.000
_cell.angle_alpha   90.00
_cell.angle_beta   90.00
_cell.angle_gamma   90.00
#
_symmetry.space_group_name_H-M   'P 1'
#
loop_
_entity.id
_entity.type
_entity.pdbx_description
1 polymer ?
#
loop_
_entity_poly.entity_id
_entity_poly.type
_entity_poly.pdbx_seq_one_letter_code
_entity_poly.pdbx_strand_id
1 'polypeptide(L)' 'MERLIVDGYNIIHAWPSLKSLMNESLEAARDRLIDRLGVYGQVTGAEVTVVFDAHRTTSMTNSEES' A
#
# COMPACT_ATOMS: atom_id res chain seq x y z
N MET A 1 16.21 18.06 5.63
CA MET A 1 14.87 17.46 5.44
C MET A 1 15.07 15.99 5.21
N GLU A 2 14.43 15.17 6.02
CA GLU A 2 14.44 13.72 5.86
C GLU A 2 13.38 13.34 4.83
N ARG A 3 13.75 12.50 3.86
CA ARG A 3 12.85 12.02 2.81
C ARG A 3 12.73 10.51 2.93
N LEU A 4 11.51 10.03 3.12
CA LEU A 4 11.20 8.62 3.24
C LEU A 4 10.49 8.14 1.99
N ILE A 5 11.09 7.19 1.28
CA ILE A 5 10.46 6.53 0.13
C ILE A 5 10.10 5.11 0.56
N VAL A 6 8.85 4.73 0.34
CA VAL A 6 8.29 3.47 0.81
C VAL A 6 7.67 2.69 -0.35
N ASP A 7 8.00 1.40 -0.46
CA ASP A 7 7.27 0.45 -1.30
C ASP A 7 5.99 0.03 -0.59
N GLY A 8 4.85 0.50 -1.09
CA GLY A 8 3.57 0.33 -0.44
C GLY A 8 3.12 -1.13 -0.36
N TYR A 9 3.39 -1.94 -1.40
CA TYR A 9 2.99 -3.35 -1.40
C TYR A 9 3.81 -4.18 -0.43
N ASN A 10 5.10 -3.86 -0.28
CA ASN A 10 5.96 -4.55 0.66
C ASN A 10 5.47 -4.34 2.10
N ILE A 11 5.15 -3.08 2.47
CA ILE A 11 4.64 -2.75 3.80
C ILE A 11 3.28 -3.39 4.06
N ILE A 12 2.35 -3.34 3.09
CA ILE A 12 1.03 -3.97 3.23
C ILE A 12 1.17 -5.47 3.52
N HIS A 13 2.07 -6.17 2.82
CA HIS A 13 2.32 -7.60 3.07
C HIS A 13 3.01 -7.87 4.42
N ALA A 14 3.87 -6.96 4.87
CA ALA A 14 4.63 -7.12 6.12
C ALA A 14 3.79 -6.87 7.37
N TRP A 15 2.81 -5.95 7.32
CA TRP A 15 2.01 -5.57 8.48
C TRP A 15 0.73 -6.40 8.57
N PRO A 16 0.53 -7.22 9.63
CA PRO A 16 -0.60 -8.14 9.72
C PRO A 16 -1.96 -7.46 9.55
N SER A 17 -2.14 -6.25 10.09
CA SER A 17 -3.38 -5.48 9.97
C SER A 17 -3.66 -5.04 8.53
N LEU A 18 -2.64 -4.63 7.78
CA LEU A 18 -2.79 -4.21 6.39
C LEU A 18 -2.94 -5.42 5.46
N LYS A 19 -2.23 -6.51 5.77
CA LYS A 19 -2.35 -7.77 5.04
C LYS A 19 -3.75 -8.36 5.14
N SER A 20 -4.36 -8.32 6.33
CA SER A 20 -5.76 -8.74 6.51
C SER A 20 -6.70 -7.87 5.67
N LEU A 21 -6.54 -6.54 5.74
CA LEU A 21 -7.32 -5.61 4.91
C LEU A 21 -7.13 -5.87 3.42
N MET A 22 -5.91 -6.17 2.97
CA MET A 22 -5.61 -6.42 1.56
C MET A 22 -6.33 -7.66 1.03
N ASN A 23 -6.49 -8.69 1.87
CA ASN A 23 -7.25 -9.89 1.50
C ASN A 23 -8.75 -9.58 1.29
N GLU A 24 -9.27 -8.52 1.90
CA GLU A 24 -10.65 -8.06 1.72
C GLU A 24 -10.76 -7.04 0.59
N SER A 25 -9.89 -6.02 0.59
CA SER A 25 -9.79 -4.96 -0.42
C SER A 25 -8.37 -4.38 -0.45
N LEU A 26 -7.70 -4.54 -1.60
CA LEU A 26 -6.40 -3.93 -1.83
C LEU A 26 -6.46 -2.39 -1.73
N GLU A 27 -7.56 -1.78 -2.18
CA GLU A 27 -7.79 -0.34 -2.09
C GLU A 27 -7.85 0.13 -0.63
N ALA A 28 -8.64 -0.57 0.20
CA ALA A 28 -8.76 -0.23 1.62
C ALA A 28 -7.41 -0.37 2.36
N ALA A 29 -6.58 -1.35 1.98
CA ALA A 29 -5.23 -1.49 2.53
C ALA A 29 -4.30 -0.33 2.12
N ARG A 30 -4.42 0.18 0.87
CA ARG A 30 -3.67 1.34 0.39
C ARG A 30 -4.05 2.60 1.15
N ASP A 31 -5.34 2.89 1.26
CA ASP A 31 -5.84 4.06 1.97
C ASP A 31 -5.36 4.05 3.43
N ARG A 32 -5.46 2.88 4.07
CA ARG A 32 -5.01 2.72 5.46
C ARG A 32 -3.50 2.90 5.62
N LEU A 33 -2.70 2.53 4.62
CA LEU A 33 -1.26 2.77 4.62
C LEU A 33 -0.96 4.27 4.46
N ILE A 34 -1.64 4.94 3.52
CA ILE A 34 -1.48 6.37 3.26
C ILE A 34 -1.81 7.18 4.53
N ASP A 35 -2.93 6.88 5.19
CA ASP A 35 -3.32 7.54 6.44
C ASP A 35 -2.22 7.44 7.52
N ARG A 36 -1.68 6.24 7.72
CA ARG A 36 -0.63 6.00 8.72
C ARG A 36 0.65 6.76 8.40
N LEU A 37 1.04 6.78 7.12
CA LEU A 37 2.23 7.50 6.68
C LEU A 37 2.05 9.01 6.69
N GLY A 38 0.83 9.50 6.47
CA GLY A 38 0.49 10.92 6.64
C GLY A 38 0.69 11.38 8.08
N VAL A 39 0.18 10.61 9.05
CA VAL A 39 0.40 10.87 10.49
C VAL A 39 1.89 10.80 10.82
N TYR A 40 2.60 9.79 10.32
CA TYR A 40 4.04 9.66 10.53
C TYR A 40 4.81 10.87 10.00
N GLY A 41 4.55 11.29 8.77
CA GLY A 41 5.19 12.47 8.16
C GLY A 41 4.90 13.75 8.93
N GLN A 42 3.66 13.93 9.41
CA GLN A 42 3.30 15.09 10.22
C GLN A 42 4.01 15.12 11.57
N VAL A 43 4.14 13.97 12.25
CA VAL A 43 4.80 13.88 13.56
C VAL A 43 6.32 14.03 13.45
N THR A 44 6.92 13.47 12.40
CA THR A 44 8.38 13.47 12.22
C THR A 44 8.90 14.67 11.44
N GLY A 45 8.04 15.37 10.71
CA GLY A 45 8.44 16.40 9.75
C GLY A 45 9.12 15.83 8.49
N ALA A 46 9.05 14.51 8.27
CA ALA A 46 9.60 13.85 7.10
C ALA A 46 8.68 14.01 5.89
N GLU A 47 9.28 14.19 4.72
CA GLU A 47 8.55 14.12 3.46
C GLU A 47 8.43 12.66 3.04
N VAL A 48 7.22 12.11 3.13
CA VAL A 48 6.95 10.71 2.85
C VAL A 48 6.37 10.55 1.45
N THR A 49 6.98 9.71 0.62
CA THR A 49 6.46 9.31 -0.69
C THR A 49 6.25 7.80 -0.70
N VAL A 50 5.01 7.38 -0.97
CA VAL A 50 4.66 5.96 -1.14
C VAL A 50 4.55 5.64 -2.62
N VAL A 51 5.12 4.51 -3.04
CA VAL A 51 5.03 3.99 -4.41
C VAL A 51 4.30 2.66 -4.40
N PHE A 52 3.26 2.56 -5.21
CA PHE A 52 2.54 1.30 -5.46
C PHE A 52 2.86 0.86 -6.89
N ASP A 53 3.76 -0.12 -7.05
CA ASP A 53 4.10 -0.65 -8.37
C ASP A 53 3.03 -1.64 -8.88
N ALA A 54 2.52 -1.39 -10.09
CA ALA A 54 1.47 -2.19 -10.74
C ALA A 54 1.94 -3.58 -11.19
N HIS A 55 3.24 -3.89 -11.11
CA HIS A 55 3.78 -5.21 -11.47
C HIS A 55 3.22 -6.38 -10.63
N ARG A 56 2.56 -6.13 -9.50
CA ARG A 56 1.84 -7.16 -8.71
C ARG A 56 0.34 -7.22 -8.96
N THR A 57 -0.20 -6.54 -9.97
CA THR A 57 -1.51 -6.92 -10.51
C THR A 57 -1.29 -8.23 -11.27
N THR A 58 -1.47 -9.35 -10.57
CA THR A 58 -1.59 -10.64 -11.24
C THR A 58 -2.76 -10.47 -12.19
N SER A 59 -2.53 -10.67 -13.48
CA SER A 59 -3.55 -10.68 -14.52
C SER A 59 -4.86 -11.26 -13.96
N MET A 60 -5.91 -10.43 -13.90
CA MET A 60 -7.26 -10.96 -13.93
C MET A 60 -7.30 -11.85 -15.18
N THR A 61 -7.33 -13.15 -14.95
CA THR A 61 -7.49 -14.13 -16.01
C THR A 61 -8.86 -13.88 -16.62
N ASN A 62 -8.89 -13.44 -17.87
CA ASN A 62 -10.04 -13.61 -18.73
C ASN A 62 -10.21 -15.12 -18.97
N SER A 63 -11.10 -15.71 -18.22
CA SER A 63 -11.87 -16.91 -18.59
C SER A 63 -13.20 -16.70 -17.87
N GLU A 64 -14.33 -16.57 -18.54
CA GLU A 64 -14.83 -17.54 -19.52
C GLU A 64 -15.59 -16.85 -20.66
N GLU A 65 -15.22 -17.21 -21.89
CA GLU A 65 -16.17 -17.33 -22.99
C GLU A 65 -17.23 -18.38 -22.62
N SER A 66 -18.51 -18.00 -22.68
CA SER A 66 -19.63 -18.82 -23.17
C SER A 66 -20.85 -17.94 -23.43
#